data_AF-A0A132A316-F1
#
_entry.id   AF-A0A132A316-F1
#
_cell.length_a   1.000
_cell.length_b   1.000
_cell.length_c   1.000
_cell.angle_alpha   90.00
_cell.angle_beta   90.00
_cell.angle_gamma   90.00
#
_symmetry.space_group_name_H-M   'P 1'
#
loop_
_entity.id
_entity.type
_entity.pdbx_description
1 polymer ?
#
loop_
_entity_poly.entity_id
_entity_poly.type
_entity_poly.pdbx_seq_one_letter_code
_entity_poly.pdbx_strand_id
1 'polypeptide(L)'
;MRLIFVSKEYGYIPSLIDDAERGVGGGAMNLISHHAMTDAIRSMQKFANLPVTGVVDTQTLAMMRRPRCGLPDLPPSKNRSKRFVVYGPRWEKTPLLWR
;
A
#
# COMPACT_ATOMS: atom_id res chain seq x y z
N MET A 1 13.12 16.92 2.48
CA MET A 1 11.67 16.65 2.48
C MET A 1 11.47 15.20 2.06
N ARG A 2 11.13 14.31 2.97
CA ARG A 2 11.20 12.85 2.76
C ARG A 2 9.89 12.36 2.14
N LEU A 3 9.96 11.82 0.92
CA LEU A 3 8.87 11.12 0.20
C LEU A 3 8.56 9.75 0.87
N ILE A 4 8.38 9.73 2.20
CA ILE A 4 8.14 8.52 3.00
C ILE A 4 6.65 8.08 2.93
N PHE A 5 5.77 8.88 2.31
CA PHE A 5 4.32 8.62 2.32
C PHE A 5 3.82 7.61 1.29
N VAL A 6 4.64 7.23 0.32
CA VAL A 6 4.43 6.02 -0.53
C VAL A 6 5.34 4.89 -0.03
N SER A 7 5.68 4.86 1.27
CA SER A 7 6.54 3.80 1.77
C SER A 7 5.79 2.48 1.88
N LYS A 8 6.60 1.42 1.99
CA LYS A 8 6.26 0.03 2.31
C LYS A 8 5.21 -0.15 3.42
N GLU A 9 5.03 0.86 4.28
CA GLU A 9 4.05 0.89 5.37
C GLU A 9 2.59 0.82 4.87
N TYR A 10 2.28 1.44 3.72
CA TYR A 10 0.91 1.49 3.19
C TYR A 10 0.58 0.42 2.16
N GLY A 11 1.56 -0.42 1.79
CA GLY A 11 1.37 -1.57 0.91
C GLY A 11 1.32 -1.28 -0.59
N TYR A 12 1.69 -0.07 -1.04
CA TYR A 12 1.67 0.30 -2.47
C TYR A 12 2.90 -0.12 -3.27
N ILE A 13 4.03 -0.34 -2.61
CA ILE A 13 5.24 -0.83 -3.26
C ILE A 13 5.18 -2.36 -3.25
N PRO A 14 5.21 -3.03 -4.41
CA PRO A 14 5.28 -4.49 -4.47
C PRO A 14 6.42 -5.00 -3.61
N SER A 15 6.16 -6.07 -2.86
CA SER A 15 7.26 -6.75 -2.18
C SER A 15 8.12 -7.45 -3.24
N LEU A 16 9.42 -7.63 -2.97
CA LEU A 16 10.33 -8.35 -3.87
C LEU A 16 9.83 -9.77 -4.25
N ILE A 17 8.89 -10.32 -3.48
CA ILE A 17 8.24 -11.60 -3.72
C ILE A 17 7.22 -11.50 -4.88
N ASP A 18 6.48 -10.39 -4.97
CA ASP A 18 5.45 -10.17 -6.01
C ASP A 18 6.08 -9.91 -7.39
N ASP A 19 7.29 -9.35 -7.44
CA ASP A 19 8.03 -9.08 -8.69
C ASP A 19 8.72 -10.35 -9.24
N ALA A 20 9.09 -11.28 -8.36
CA ALA A 20 9.63 -12.59 -8.73
C ALA A 20 8.60 -13.46 -9.48
N GLU A 21 7.31 -13.39 -9.10
CA GLU A 21 6.23 -14.11 -9.79
C GLU A 21 5.89 -13.52 -11.17
N ARG A 22 6.20 -12.24 -11.42
CA ARG A 22 6.06 -11.60 -12.75
C ARG A 22 7.28 -11.82 -13.66
N GLY A 23 8.29 -12.58 -13.22
CA GLY A 23 9.48 -12.89 -14.02
C GLY A 23 10.44 -11.71 -14.22
N VAL A 24 10.34 -10.65 -13.41
CA VAL A 24 11.28 -9.53 -13.43
C VAL A 24 12.35 -9.82 -12.39
N GLY A 25 13.38 -10.56 -12.80
CA GLY A 25 14.48 -10.96 -11.93
C GLY A 25 15.24 -9.76 -11.34
N GLY A 26 15.59 -9.85 -10.05
CA GLY A 26 16.51 -8.88 -9.45
C GLY A 26 16.56 -8.93 -7.94
N GLY A 27 17.42 -9.78 -7.39
CA GLY A 27 17.90 -9.60 -6.02
C GLY A 27 18.68 -8.29 -5.93
N ALA A 28 18.12 -7.30 -5.25
CA ALA A 28 18.85 -6.14 -4.76
C ALA A 28 18.06 -5.47 -3.62
N MET A 29 18.55 -5.62 -2.39
CA MET A 29 18.12 -4.80 -1.26
C MET A 29 18.44 -3.33 -1.59
N ASN A 30 17.42 -2.55 -1.98
CA ASN A 30 17.37 -1.08 -2.15
C ASN A 30 17.27 -0.49 -3.57
N LEU A 31 16.95 -1.25 -4.62
CA LEU A 31 16.70 -0.66 -5.96
C LEU A 31 15.22 -0.80 -6.36
N ILE A 32 14.41 0.23 -6.08
CA ILE A 32 13.06 0.32 -6.62
C ILE A 32 13.16 0.86 -8.06
N SER A 33 12.64 0.12 -9.04
CA SER A 33 12.56 0.58 -10.43
C SER A 33 11.67 1.82 -10.56
N HIS A 34 12.03 2.75 -11.44
CA HIS A 34 11.19 3.92 -11.75
C HIS A 34 9.76 3.50 -12.15
N HIS A 35 9.62 2.39 -12.86
CA HIS A 35 8.32 1.84 -13.24
C HIS A 35 7.50 1.39 -12.02
N ALA A 36 8.13 0.67 -11.08
CA ALA A 36 7.49 0.23 -9.84
C ALA A 36 7.04 1.43 -8.98
N MET A 37 7.83 2.51 -8.95
CA MET A 37 7.43 3.76 -8.30
C MET A 37 6.19 4.38 -8.95
N THR A 38 6.16 4.46 -10.29
CA THR A 38 5.00 5.02 -11.00
C THR A 38 3.73 4.20 -10.77
N ASP A 39 3.83 2.88 -10.72
CA ASP A 39 2.69 1.99 -10.47
C ASP A 39 2.20 2.08 -9.03
N ALA A 40 3.10 2.24 -8.05
CA ALA A 40 2.74 2.51 -6.67
C ALA A 40 1.96 3.83 -6.54
N ILE A 41 2.41 4.90 -7.23
CA ILE A 41 1.73 6.19 -7.25
C ILE A 41 0.33 6.06 -7.86
N ARG A 42 0.19 5.36 -9.00
CA ARG A 42 -1.11 5.12 -9.63
C ARG A 42 -2.08 4.40 -8.70
N SER A 43 -1.58 3.39 -7.98
CA SER A 43 -2.38 2.60 -7.04
C SER A 43 -2.86 3.44 -5.85
N MET A 44 -2.00 4.32 -5.34
CA MET A 44 -2.36 5.28 -4.28
C MET A 44 -3.38 6.31 -4.76
N GLN A 45 -3.20 6.87 -5.97
CA GLN A 45 -4.15 7.82 -6.55
C GLN A 45 -5.53 7.19 -6.73
N LYS A 46 -5.59 5.95 -7.20
CA LYS A 46 -6.84 5.19 -7.33
C LYS A 46 -7.55 5.00 -5.98
N PHE A 47 -6.80 4.67 -4.92
CA PHE A 47 -7.36 4.53 -3.57
C PHE A 47 -7.91 5.86 -3.03
N ALA A 48 -7.21 6.97 -3.27
CA ALA A 48 -7.64 8.30 -2.86
C ALA A 48 -8.71 8.93 -3.76
N ASN A 49 -9.17 8.20 -4.79
CA ASN A 49 -10.11 8.70 -5.78
C ASN A 49 -9.61 9.99 -6.49
N LEU A 50 -8.30 10.07 -6.72
CA LEU A 50 -7.65 11.12 -7.48
C LEU A 50 -7.48 10.68 -8.95
N PRO A 51 -7.29 11.64 -9.88
CA PRO A 51 -6.89 11.31 -11.25
C PRO A 51 -5.63 10.46 -11.27
N VAL A 52 -5.68 9.32 -11.96
CA VAL A 52 -4.56 8.36 -12.02
C VAL A 52 -3.57 8.81 -13.09
N THR A 53 -2.62 9.65 -12.68
CA THR A 53 -1.55 10.18 -13.55
C THR A 53 -0.27 9.37 -13.44
N GLY A 54 -0.02 8.77 -12.27
CA GLY A 54 1.28 8.16 -11.93
C GLY A 54 2.39 9.17 -11.66
N VAL A 55 2.06 10.46 -11.59
CA VAL A 55 2.96 11.56 -11.26
C VAL A 55 2.53 12.19 -9.93
N VAL A 56 3.49 12.71 -9.18
CA VAL A 56 3.22 13.36 -7.90
C VAL A 56 2.74 14.80 -8.14
N ASP A 57 1.45 14.94 -8.39
CA ASP A 57 0.78 16.23 -8.61
C ASP A 57 0.55 16.98 -7.28
N THR A 58 0.19 18.27 -7.34
CA THR A 58 -0.07 19.09 -6.13
C THR A 58 -1.19 18.53 -5.26
N GLN A 59 -2.25 17.99 -5.87
CA GLN A 59 -3.34 17.31 -5.16
C GLN A 59 -2.88 16.00 -4.51
N THR A 60 -2.02 15.26 -5.21
CA THR A 60 -1.40 14.04 -4.70
C THR A 60 -0.49 14.33 -3.50
N LEU A 61 0.30 15.41 -3.56
CA LEU A 61 1.11 15.89 -2.43
C LEU A 61 0.26 16.33 -1.24
N ALA A 62 -0.82 17.05 -1.49
CA ALA A 62 -1.74 17.47 -0.44
C ALA A 62 -2.36 16.26 0.26
N MET A 63 -2.77 15.24 -0.50
CA MET A 63 -3.27 13.98 0.03
C MET A 63 -2.19 13.28 0.89
N MET A 64 -0.97 13.12 0.38
CA MET A 64 0.11 12.42 1.08
C MET A 64 0.47 13.07 2.42
N ARG A 65 0.31 14.38 2.56
CA ARG A 65 0.64 15.12 3.79
C ARG A 65 -0.44 15.03 4.87
N ARG A 66 -1.63 14.50 4.58
CA ARG A 66 -2.71 14.42 5.56
C ARG A 66 -2.38 13.39 6.64
N PRO A 67 -2.64 13.67 7.92
CA PRO A 67 -2.47 12.68 8.97
C PRO A 67 -3.39 11.48 8.69
N ARG A 68 -2.85 10.28 8.88
CA ARG A 68 -3.49 9.02 8.47
C ARG A 68 -3.19 7.90 9.46
N CYS A 69 -3.99 6.85 9.44
CA CYS A 69 -3.70 5.63 10.22
C CYS A 69 -2.46 4.93 9.65
N GLY A 70 -1.73 4.21 10.49
CA GLY A 70 -0.57 3.37 10.08
C GLY A 70 -0.95 1.99 9.54
N LEU A 71 -2.24 1.75 9.27
CA LEU A 71 -2.69 0.49 8.70
C LEU A 71 -2.51 0.52 7.17
N PRO A 72 -2.10 -0.57 6.53
CA PRO A 72 -1.96 -0.62 5.08
C PRO A 72 -3.32 -0.47 4.36
N ASP A 73 -3.30 0.26 3.25
CA ASP A 73 -4.50 0.56 2.46
C ASP A 73 -4.91 -0.64 1.58
N LEU A 74 -3.91 -1.37 1.10
CA LEU A 74 -4.11 -2.56 0.27
C LEU A 74 -4.03 -3.82 1.14
N PRO A 75 -4.98 -4.77 1.01
CA PRO A 75 -4.89 -6.04 1.71
C PRO A 75 -3.69 -6.83 1.17
N PRO A 76 -3.05 -7.67 2.00
CA PRO A 76 -2.02 -8.59 1.51
C PRO A 76 -2.63 -9.49 0.43
N SER A 77 -1.91 -9.64 -0.68
CA SER A 77 -2.29 -10.47 -1.82
C SER A 77 -2.72 -11.85 -1.33
N LYS A 78 -4.01 -12.19 -1.50
CA LYS A 78 -4.55 -13.52 -1.27
C LYS A 78 -5.28 -13.93 -2.53
N ASN A 79 -4.88 -15.05 -3.12
CA ASN A 79 -5.48 -15.66 -4.31
C ASN A 79 -6.98 -16.01 -4.16
N ARG A 80 -7.57 -15.81 -2.97
CA ARG A 80 -9.01 -15.99 -2.73
C ARG A 80 -9.55 -14.82 -1.91
N SER A 81 -10.36 -13.96 -2.54
CA SER A 81 -11.08 -12.90 -1.83
C SER A 81 -12.11 -13.53 -0.89
N LYS A 82 -11.96 -13.30 0.41
CA LYS A 82 -13.07 -13.51 1.36
C LYS A 82 -14.02 -12.32 1.20
N ARG A 83 -15.34 -12.57 1.26
CA ARG A 83 -16.38 -11.51 1.19
C ARG A 83 -16.22 -10.42 2.26
N PHE A 84 -15.46 -10.69 3.32
CA PHE A 84 -15.16 -9.76 4.39
C PHE A 84 -13.66 -9.75 4.66
N VAL A 85 -13.12 -8.55 4.91
CA VAL A 85 -11.73 -8.40 5.34
C VAL A 85 -11.65 -8.80 6.80
N VAL A 86 -11.05 -9.95 7.07
CA VAL A 86 -10.72 -10.38 8.44
C VAL A 86 -9.45 -9.63 8.83
N TYR A 87 -9.60 -8.38 9.27
CA TYR A 87 -8.52 -7.67 9.95
C TYR A 87 -8.38 -8.28 11.35
N GLY A 88 -7.32 -9.05 11.56
CA GLY A 88 -7.02 -9.69 12.84
C GLY A 88 -7.94 -10.87 13.21
N PRO A 89 -7.62 -11.60 14.29
CA PRO A 89 -8.49 -12.63 14.83
C PRO A 89 -9.80 -12.01 15.34
N ARG A 90 -10.90 -12.76 15.23
CA ARG A 90 -12.16 -12.38 15.89
C ARG A 90 -11.95 -12.42 17.40
N TRP A 91 -12.44 -11.41 18.11
CA TRP A 91 -12.51 -11.45 19.58
C TRP A 91 -13.27 -12.69 20.05
N GLU A 92 -12.66 -13.51 20.89
CA GLU A 92 -13.29 -14.72 21.44
C GLU A 92 -14.39 -14.41 22.45
N LYS A 93 -14.25 -13.29 23.16
CA LYS A 93 -15.19 -12.81 24.18
C LYS A 93 -15.95 -11.60 23.65
N THR A 94 -17.25 -11.56 23.93
CA THR A 94 -18.14 -10.45 23.58
C THR A 94 -17.99 -9.21 24.46
N PRO A 95 -17.77 -9.29 25.79
CA PRO A 95 -17.52 -8.09 26.59
C PRO A 95 -16.10 -7.57 26.34
N LEU A 96 -15.99 -6.51 25.55
CA LEU A 96 -14.74 -5.80 25.28
C LEU A 96 -14.50 -4.76 26.39
N LEU A 97 -13.50 -4.99 27.22
CA LEU A 97 -13.07 -4.06 28.25
C LEU A 97 -11.75 -3.39 27.81
N TRP A 98 -11.67 -2.07 27.94
CA TRP A 98 -10.51 -1.25 27.60
C TRP A 98 -9.95 -0.59 28.89
N ARG A 99 -8.66 -0.22 28.88
CA ARG A 99 -8.01 0.60 29.92
C ARG A 99 -7.35 1.80 29.29
#